data_AF-A0A2A3E6K8-F1
#
_entry.id   AF-A0A2A3E6K8-F1
#
_cell.length_a   1.000
_cell.length_b   1.000
_cell.length_c   1.000
_cell.angle_alpha   90.00
_cell.angle_beta   90.00
_cell.angle_gamma   90.00
#
_symmetry.space_group_name_H-M   'P 1'
#
loop_
_entity.id
_entity.type
_entity.pdbx_description
1 polymer ?
#
loop_
_entity_poly.entity_id
_entity_poly.type
_entity_poly.pdbx_seq_one_letter_code
_entity_poly.pdbx_strand_id
1 'polypeptide(L)'
;MTVNEQLKESPRHDYSWPVFIGNFSILQEYLSEKKSYLWSVVRLFDFLLRGFGQVVFSNNPISGLLIIISLGATSPGTLLFAASTGFLGLLLSMLLRDPQEHIANGLTVFNPLLVGAVSYALIPKVYGPFDSLSILLILLGTIFRQVE
;
A
#
# COMPACT_ATOMS: atom_id res chain seq x y z
N MET A 1 10.34 22.46 -0.66
CA MET A 1 10.48 22.81 -2.08
C MET A 1 9.74 21.76 -2.86
N THR A 2 8.65 22.17 -3.51
CA THR A 2 7.77 21.25 -4.26
C THR A 2 8.51 20.69 -5.47
N VAL A 3 8.17 19.49 -5.96
CA VAL A 3 8.81 18.95 -7.18
C VAL A 3 8.58 19.88 -8.36
N ASN A 4 7.42 20.55 -8.39
CA ASN A 4 7.10 21.59 -9.37
C ASN A 4 8.00 22.83 -9.28
N GLU A 5 8.46 23.23 -8.09
CA GLU A 5 9.47 24.29 -7.94
C GLU A 5 10.87 23.83 -8.35
N GLN A 6 11.22 22.57 -8.07
CA GLN A 6 12.48 21.96 -8.56
C GLN A 6 12.53 21.85 -10.09
N LEU A 7 11.38 21.57 -10.73
CA LEU A 7 11.23 21.56 -12.19
C LEU A 7 11.34 22.97 -12.81
N LYS A 8 11.00 24.01 -12.05
CA LYS A 8 10.95 25.39 -12.55
C LYS A 8 12.26 26.15 -12.37
N GLU A 9 13.05 25.84 -11.34
CA GLU A 9 14.31 26.53 -11.05
C GLU A 9 15.54 25.95 -11.76
N SER A 10 15.45 24.77 -12.37
CA SER A 10 16.63 24.17 -13.00
C SER A 10 16.78 24.45 -14.50
N PRO A 11 17.89 25.07 -14.93
CA PRO A 11 18.14 25.44 -16.31
C PRO A 11 18.67 24.28 -17.20
N ARG A 12 18.74 23.04 -16.70
CA ARG A 12 19.24 21.88 -17.46
C ARG A 12 18.25 20.71 -17.44
N HIS A 13 17.92 20.24 -18.63
CA HIS A 13 16.97 19.20 -19.00
C HIS A 13 17.40 17.79 -18.50
N ASP A 14 17.53 17.58 -17.19
CA ASP A 14 18.01 16.31 -16.61
C ASP A 14 17.00 15.71 -15.59
N TYR A 15 15.70 15.92 -15.82
CA TYR A 15 14.61 15.50 -14.92
C TYR A 15 13.59 14.60 -15.60
N SER A 16 13.96 13.36 -15.95
CA SER A 16 12.98 12.49 -16.63
C SER A 16 12.88 11.08 -16.07
N TRP A 17 13.97 10.47 -15.65
CA TRP A 17 13.94 9.03 -15.31
C TRP A 17 13.77 8.74 -13.81
N PRO A 18 14.52 9.33 -12.88
CA PRO A 18 14.46 8.91 -11.46
C PRO A 18 13.14 9.25 -10.77
N VAL A 19 12.49 10.34 -11.19
CA VAL A 19 11.25 10.84 -10.58
C VAL A 19 10.03 10.00 -10.97
N PHE A 20 10.01 9.49 -12.21
CA PHE A 20 8.98 8.59 -12.72
C PHE A 20 9.26 7.11 -12.42
N ILE A 21 10.54 6.69 -12.36
CA ILE A 21 10.90 5.28 -12.10
C ILE A 21 10.97 4.96 -10.59
N GLY A 22 11.37 5.93 -9.77
CA GLY A 22 11.51 5.77 -8.32
C GLY A 22 10.17 5.82 -7.59
N ASN A 23 9.95 6.87 -6.80
CA ASN A 23 8.82 6.94 -5.86
C ASN A 23 7.53 7.55 -6.45
N PHE A 24 7.52 7.86 -7.75
CA PHE A 24 6.41 8.53 -8.45
C PHE A 24 5.84 9.72 -7.64
N SER A 25 6.73 10.60 -7.17
CA SER A 25 6.41 11.70 -6.24
C SER A 25 5.52 12.78 -6.86
N ILE A 26 5.55 12.95 -8.20
CA ILE A 26 4.64 13.84 -8.93
C ILE A 26 3.17 13.53 -8.64
N LEU A 27 2.79 12.25 -8.63
CA LEU A 27 1.40 11.85 -8.40
C LEU A 27 0.99 12.11 -6.96
N GLN A 28 1.88 11.82 -6.02
CA GLN A 28 1.64 12.05 -4.61
C GLN A 28 1.42 13.54 -4.31
N GLU A 29 2.23 14.41 -4.93
CA GLU A 29 2.11 15.86 -4.79
C GLU A 29 0.82 16.39 -5.44
N TYR A 30 0.52 15.96 -6.67
CA TYR A 30 -0.71 16.32 -7.37
C TYR A 30 -1.97 15.88 -6.61
N LEU A 31 -1.94 14.69 -6.02
CA LEU A 31 -3.03 14.17 -5.19
C LEU A 31 -3.13 14.89 -3.85
N SER A 32 -2.01 15.31 -3.26
CA SER A 32 -1.97 16.06 -1.99
C SER A 32 -2.56 17.47 -2.12
N GLU A 33 -2.37 18.09 -3.29
CA GLU A 33 -2.86 19.45 -3.58
C GLU A 33 -4.40 19.52 -3.74
N LYS A 34 -5.04 18.39 -4.04
CA LYS A 34 -6.49 18.31 -4.33
C LYS A 34 -7.28 17.83 -3.11
N LYS A 35 -8.02 18.75 -2.48
CA LYS A 35 -8.75 18.50 -1.20
C LYS A 35 -10.16 17.89 -1.32
N SER A 36 -10.64 17.51 -2.52
CA SER A 36 -12.00 16.95 -2.64
C SER A 36 -12.09 15.51 -2.15
N TYR A 37 -13.28 15.11 -1.70
CA TYR A 37 -13.57 13.75 -1.20
C TYR A 37 -13.16 12.63 -2.17
N LEU A 38 -13.40 12.82 -3.48
CA LEU A 38 -13.00 11.85 -4.52
C LEU A 38 -11.48 11.65 -4.55
N TRP A 39 -10.70 12.71 -4.34
CA TRP A 39 -9.23 12.65 -4.32
C TRP A 39 -8.70 11.94 -3.08
N SER A 40 -9.40 12.01 -1.94
CA SER A 40 -9.06 11.20 -0.77
C SER A 40 -9.20 9.69 -1.04
N VAL A 41 -10.22 9.28 -1.80
CA VAL A 41 -10.39 7.88 -2.22
C VAL A 41 -9.26 7.46 -3.17
N VAL A 42 -8.92 8.30 -4.14
CA VAL A 42 -7.78 8.04 -5.05
C VAL A 42 -6.46 7.96 -4.28
N ARG A 43 -6.25 8.79 -3.27
CA ARG A 43 -5.08 8.74 -2.38
C ARG A 43 -5.01 7.45 -1.58
N LEU A 44 -6.13 7.00 -1.01
CA LEU A 44 -6.21 5.71 -0.33
C LEU A 44 -5.83 4.56 -1.27
N PHE A 45 -6.30 4.62 -2.51
CA PHE A 45 -5.97 3.63 -3.53
C PHE A 45 -4.48 3.68 -3.93
N ASP A 46 -3.89 4.87 -4.06
CA ASP A 46 -2.45 5.05 -4.29
C ASP A 46 -1.61 4.47 -3.14
N PHE A 47 -2.01 4.70 -1.89
CA PHE A 47 -1.33 4.12 -0.72
C PHE A 47 -1.43 2.59 -0.68
N LEU A 48 -2.59 2.04 -1.07
CA LEU A 48 -2.77 0.60 -1.25
C LEU A 48 -1.84 0.04 -2.34
N LEU A 49 -1.82 0.67 -3.53
CA LEU A 49 -0.93 0.29 -4.64
C LEU A 49 0.54 0.35 -4.23
N ARG A 50 0.97 1.43 -3.56
CA ARG A 50 2.32 1.53 -3.00
C ARG A 50 2.59 0.43 -1.97
N GLY A 51 1.62 0.09 -1.12
CA GLY A 51 1.71 -1.04 -0.19
C GLY A 51 1.96 -2.38 -0.88
N PHE A 52 1.32 -2.64 -2.02
CA PHE A 52 1.64 -3.80 -2.86
C PHE A 52 3.05 -3.71 -3.44
N GLY A 53 3.49 -2.53 -3.91
CA GLY A 53 4.85 -2.32 -4.42
C GLY A 53 5.95 -2.52 -3.38
N GLN A 54 5.69 -2.13 -2.12
CA GLN A 54 6.62 -2.33 -1.01
C GLN A 54 6.94 -3.81 -0.73
N VAL A 55 6.11 -4.75 -1.21
CA VAL A 55 6.41 -6.20 -1.14
C VAL A 55 7.71 -6.55 -1.84
N VAL A 56 8.07 -5.82 -2.89
CA VAL A 56 9.34 -5.96 -3.60
C VAL A 56 10.29 -4.81 -3.30
N PHE A 57 10.09 -4.12 -2.16
CA PHE A 57 10.83 -2.93 -1.74
C PHE A 57 10.80 -1.79 -2.79
N SER A 58 9.71 -1.70 -3.54
CA SER A 58 9.51 -0.68 -4.58
C SER A 58 8.39 0.28 -4.17
N ASN A 59 8.72 1.54 -3.89
CA ASN A 59 7.73 2.58 -3.61
C ASN A 59 7.09 3.15 -4.91
N ASN A 60 6.75 2.27 -5.85
CA ASN A 60 6.17 2.65 -7.13
C ASN A 60 4.76 2.03 -7.28
N PRO A 61 3.69 2.82 -7.47
CA PRO A 61 2.35 2.30 -7.66
C PRO A 61 2.21 1.39 -8.89
N ILE A 62 3.05 1.57 -9.92
CA ILE A 62 3.08 0.71 -11.11
C ILE A 62 3.56 -0.70 -10.75
N SER A 63 4.60 -0.82 -9.92
CA SER A 63 5.07 -2.11 -9.40
C SER A 63 3.97 -2.79 -8.58
N GLY A 64 3.25 -2.04 -7.76
CA GLY A 64 2.09 -2.53 -7.03
C GLY A 64 0.99 -3.08 -7.93
N LEU A 65 0.67 -2.37 -9.02
CA LEU A 65 -0.32 -2.83 -10.00
C LEU A 65 0.09 -4.15 -10.67
N LEU A 66 1.37 -4.29 -11.04
CA LEU A 66 1.90 -5.53 -11.60
C LEU A 66 1.76 -6.70 -10.62
N ILE A 67 2.01 -6.47 -9.33
CA ILE A 67 1.83 -7.48 -8.28
C ILE A 67 0.36 -7.85 -8.15
N ILE A 68 -0.56 -6.87 -8.13
CA ILE A 68 -2.01 -7.13 -8.08
C ILE A 68 -2.44 -8.01 -9.25
N ILE A 69 -2.00 -7.70 -10.47
CA ILE A 69 -2.32 -8.49 -11.67
C ILE A 69 -1.76 -9.92 -11.55
N SER A 70 -0.50 -10.06 -11.14
CA SER A 70 0.14 -11.36 -10.94
C SER A 70 -0.57 -12.20 -9.86
N LEU A 71 -0.95 -11.58 -8.75
CA LEU A 71 -1.64 -12.25 -7.64
C LEU A 71 -3.06 -12.64 -8.03
N GLY A 72 -3.76 -11.76 -8.75
CA GLY A 72 -5.10 -12.03 -9.28
C GLY A 72 -5.12 -13.16 -10.31
N ALA A 73 -4.10 -13.24 -11.17
CA ALA A 73 -3.94 -14.35 -12.12
C ALA A 73 -3.61 -15.69 -11.43
N THR A 74 -2.88 -15.65 -10.31
CA THR A 74 -2.46 -16.86 -9.59
C THR A 74 -3.54 -17.36 -8.63
N SER A 75 -4.07 -16.47 -7.80
CA SER A 75 -5.03 -16.80 -6.74
C SER A 75 -5.86 -15.56 -6.36
N PRO A 76 -7.03 -15.35 -6.98
CA PRO A 76 -7.86 -14.17 -6.72
C PRO A 76 -8.35 -14.09 -5.26
N GLY A 77 -8.49 -15.24 -4.58
CA GLY A 77 -8.81 -15.28 -3.15
C GLY A 77 -7.71 -14.64 -2.28
N THR A 78 -6.44 -14.95 -2.54
CA THR A 78 -5.30 -14.34 -1.83
C THR A 78 -5.27 -12.83 -2.02
N LEU A 79 -5.55 -12.36 -3.25
CA LEU A 79 -5.62 -10.94 -3.56
C LEU A 79 -6.71 -10.23 -2.75
N LEU A 80 -7.91 -10.81 -2.68
CA LEU A 80 -9.02 -10.23 -1.91
C LEU A 80 -8.69 -10.11 -0.42
N PHE A 81 -8.11 -11.17 0.17
CA PHE A 81 -7.70 -11.14 1.57
C PHE A 81 -6.57 -10.14 1.82
N ALA A 82 -5.53 -10.13 0.98
CA ALA A 82 -4.42 -9.20 1.07
C ALA A 82 -4.87 -7.73 0.94
N ALA A 83 -5.77 -7.44 0.00
CA ALA A 83 -6.34 -6.11 -0.18
C ALA A 83 -7.22 -5.71 1.02
N SER A 84 -8.00 -6.63 1.57
CA SER A 84 -8.88 -6.36 2.73
C SER A 84 -8.08 -6.06 3.99
N THR A 85 -7.05 -6.87 4.29
CA THR A 85 -6.17 -6.64 5.44
C THR A 85 -5.30 -5.40 5.25
N GLY A 86 -4.80 -5.15 4.04
CA GLY A 86 -4.11 -3.92 3.68
C GLY A 86 -4.96 -2.67 3.93
N PHE A 87 -6.24 -2.70 3.51
CA PHE A 87 -7.18 -1.61 3.76
C PHE A 87 -7.50 -1.43 5.25
N LEU A 88 -7.70 -2.52 5.99
CA LEU A 88 -7.85 -2.46 7.45
C LEU A 88 -6.62 -1.87 8.14
N GLY A 89 -5.43 -2.25 7.69
CA GLY A 89 -4.15 -1.69 8.12
C GLY A 89 -4.07 -0.18 7.88
N LEU A 90 -4.45 0.27 6.69
CA LEU A 90 -4.50 1.68 6.34
C LEU A 90 -5.48 2.47 7.23
N LEU A 91 -6.68 1.92 7.45
CA LEU A 91 -7.67 2.51 8.36
C LEU A 91 -7.15 2.60 9.80
N LEU A 92 -6.50 1.54 10.28
CA LEU A 92 -5.96 1.50 11.64
C LEU A 92 -4.78 2.49 11.79
N SER A 93 -3.95 2.64 10.76
CA SER A 93 -2.88 3.64 10.70
C SER A 93 -3.43 5.08 10.73
N MET A 94 -4.55 5.33 10.05
CA MET A 94 -5.26 6.61 10.12
C MET A 94 -5.86 6.86 11.51
N LEU A 95 -6.38 5.81 12.17
CA LEU A 95 -6.93 5.88 13.52
C LEU A 95 -5.84 6.15 14.57
N LEU A 96 -4.69 5.49 14.43
CA LEU A 96 -3.51 5.65 15.30
C LEU A 96 -2.72 6.94 15.04
N ARG A 97 -3.04 7.67 13.95
CA ARG A 97 -2.35 8.89 13.51
C ARG A 97 -0.85 8.68 13.27
N ASP A 98 -0.51 7.59 12.57
CA ASP A 98 0.87 7.34 12.16
C ASP A 98 1.45 8.50 11.33
N PRO A 99 2.79 8.65 11.32
CA PRO A 99 3.47 9.64 10.49
C PRO A 99 3.00 9.55 9.03
N GLN A 100 2.56 10.69 8.50
CA GLN A 100 2.04 10.78 7.13
C GLN A 100 3.03 10.27 6.09
N GLU A 101 4.34 10.36 6.35
CA GLU A 101 5.40 9.82 5.50
C GLU A 101 5.34 8.29 5.39
N HIS A 102 5.07 7.57 6.49
CA HIS A 102 4.97 6.11 6.46
C HIS A 102 3.71 5.63 5.76
N ILE A 103 2.60 6.34 5.96
CA ILE A 103 1.33 6.08 5.26
C ILE A 103 1.51 6.34 3.76
N ALA A 104 2.11 7.47 3.40
CA ALA A 104 2.23 7.90 2.02
C ALA A 104 3.20 7.04 1.20
N ASN A 105 4.18 6.41 1.87
CA ASN A 105 5.09 5.42 1.27
C ASN A 105 4.52 4.00 1.27
N GLY A 106 3.31 3.77 1.80
CA GLY A 106 2.66 2.46 1.84
C GLY A 106 3.27 1.46 2.84
N LEU A 107 4.17 1.91 3.72
CA LEU A 107 4.88 1.07 4.69
C LEU A 107 3.93 0.47 5.73
N THR A 108 2.89 1.23 6.11
CA THR A 108 1.87 0.79 7.07
C THR A 108 0.87 -0.20 6.47
N VAL A 109 0.81 -0.30 5.13
CA VAL A 109 -0.13 -1.16 4.39
C VAL A 109 0.51 -2.49 3.98
N PHE A 110 1.76 -2.46 3.53
CA PHE A 110 2.55 -3.64 3.13
C PHE A 110 2.49 -4.77 4.16
N ASN A 111 2.64 -4.36 5.41
CA ASN A 111 2.75 -5.20 6.56
C ASN A 111 1.46 -6.04 6.79
N PRO A 112 0.29 -5.43 7.07
CA PRO A 112 -1.03 -6.08 7.07
C PRO A 112 -1.37 -6.90 5.83
N LEU A 113 -0.97 -6.42 4.66
CA LEU A 113 -1.23 -7.06 3.37
C LEU A 113 -0.56 -8.43 3.29
N LEU A 114 0.71 -8.54 3.69
CA LEU A 114 1.41 -9.82 3.76
C LEU A 114 0.75 -10.79 4.73
N VAL A 115 0.31 -10.30 5.89
CA VAL A 115 -0.39 -11.14 6.88
C VAL A 115 -1.64 -11.74 6.24
N GLY A 116 -2.48 -10.94 5.58
CA GLY A 116 -3.68 -11.44 4.91
C GLY A 116 -3.38 -12.43 3.78
N ALA A 117 -2.37 -12.15 2.96
CA ALA A 117 -1.96 -13.05 1.87
C ALA A 117 -1.46 -14.41 2.40
N VAL A 118 -0.57 -14.38 3.39
CA VAL A 118 0.01 -15.57 4.02
C VAL A 118 -1.07 -16.35 4.78
N SER A 119 -1.94 -15.66 5.50
CA SER A 119 -3.10 -16.26 6.16
C SER A 119 -3.97 -17.03 5.18
N TYR A 120 -4.39 -16.42 4.07
CA TYR A 120 -5.21 -17.15 3.08
C TYR A 120 -4.50 -18.37 2.49
N ALA A 121 -3.18 -18.29 2.26
CA ALA A 121 -2.41 -19.40 1.69
C ALA A 121 -2.13 -20.54 2.69
N LEU A 122 -1.88 -20.22 3.97
CA LEU A 122 -1.49 -21.19 5.00
C LEU A 122 -2.68 -21.77 5.78
N ILE A 123 -3.71 -20.98 6.06
CA ILE A 123 -4.84 -21.40 6.91
C ILE A 123 -5.57 -22.64 6.38
N PRO A 124 -5.91 -22.75 5.08
CA PRO A 124 -6.56 -23.95 4.56
C PRO A 124 -5.67 -25.20 4.67
N LYS A 125 -4.34 -25.02 4.66
CA LYS A 125 -3.37 -26.12 4.75
C LYS A 125 -3.00 -26.53 6.18
N VAL A 126 -3.04 -25.59 7.12
CA VAL A 126 -2.57 -25.79 8.50
C VAL A 126 -3.73 -26.01 9.47
N TYR A 127 -4.86 -25.30 9.29
CA TYR A 127 -5.94 -25.23 10.29
C TYR A 127 -7.30 -25.79 9.82
N GLY A 128 -7.51 -26.04 8.53
CA GLY A 128 -8.79 -26.53 7.98
C GLY A 128 -9.67 -25.40 7.43
N PRO A 129 -11.01 -25.55 7.35
CA PRO A 129 -11.91 -24.51 6.82
C PRO A 129 -11.77 -23.19 7.60
N PHE A 130 -12.08 -22.05 6.96
CA PHE A 130 -11.96 -20.70 7.54
C PHE A 130 -12.83 -20.54 8.80
N ASP A 131 -12.28 -20.93 9.95
CA ASP A 131 -12.90 -20.79 11.27
C ASP A 131 -12.64 -19.40 11.88
N SER A 132 -13.48 -19.00 12.85
CA SER A 132 -13.38 -17.71 13.57
C SER A 132 -11.99 -17.41 14.16
N LEU A 133 -11.18 -18.42 14.48
CA LEU A 133 -9.81 -18.26 14.94
C LEU A 133 -8.87 -17.66 13.87
N SER A 134 -9.12 -17.95 12.60
CA SER A 134 -8.37 -17.39 11.48
C SER A 134 -8.61 -15.89 11.34
N ILE A 135 -9.85 -15.47 11.52
CA ILE A 135 -10.24 -14.05 11.51
C ILE A 135 -9.66 -13.33 12.74
N LEU A 136 -9.66 -13.98 13.90
CA LEU A 136 -9.05 -13.46 15.13
C LEU A 136 -7.53 -13.30 14.98
N LEU A 137 -6.82 -14.28 14.42
CA LEU A 137 -5.38 -14.21 14.19
C LEU A 137 -5.01 -13.11 13.18
N ILE A 138 -5.80 -12.96 12.12
CA ILE A 138 -5.61 -11.88 11.14
C ILE A 138 -5.77 -10.53 11.84
N LEU A 139 -6.86 -10.32 12.60
CA LEU A 139 -7.12 -9.09 13.34
C LEU A 139 -6.01 -8.79 14.37
N LEU A 140 -5.63 -9.78 15.17
CA LEU A 140 -4.58 -9.65 16.18
C LEU A 140 -3.22 -9.37 15.53
N GLY A 141 -2.90 -10.04 14.42
CA GLY A 141 -1.67 -9.83 13.66
C GLY A 141 -1.58 -8.45 13.01
N THR A 142 -2.69 -7.89 12.53
CA THR A 142 -2.74 -6.49 12.08
C THR A 142 -2.51 -5.50 13.20
N ILE A 143 -3.11 -5.72 14.38
CA ILE A 143 -3.03 -4.79 15.52
C ILE A 143 -1.64 -4.82 16.15
N PHE A 144 -1.09 -6.01 16.43
CA PHE A 144 0.20 -6.15 17.09
C PHE A 144 1.33 -5.54 16.28
N ARG A 145 1.28 -5.70 14.95
CA ARG A 145 2.32 -5.24 14.04
C ARG A 145 2.28 -3.74 13.72
N GLN A 146 1.28 -3.01 14.21
CA GLN A 146 1.21 -1.55 14.13
C GLN A 146 1.74 -0.85 15.38
N VAL A 147 2.08 -1.64 16.42
CA VAL A 147 2.57 -1.16 17.72
C VAL A 147 4.10 -1.32 17.85
N GLU A 148 4.74 -2.07 16.95
CA GLU A 148 6.22 -2.13 16.77
C GLU A 148 6.69 -1.14 15.68
#